data_AF-A0A0E9ZHB8-F1
#
_entry.id   AF-A0A0E9ZHB8-F1
#
_cell.length_a   1.000
_cell.length_b   1.000
_cell.length_c   1.000
_cell.angle_alpha   90.00
_cell.angle_beta   90.00
_cell.angle_gamma   90.00
#
_symmetry.space_group_name_H-M   'P 1'
#
loop_
_entity.id
_entity.type
_entity.pdbx_description
1 polymer ?
#
loop_
_entity_poly.entity_id
_entity_poly.type
_entity_poly.pdbx_seq_one_letter_code
_entity_poly.pdbx_strand_id
1 'polypeptide(L)'
;MTQTFDVEALIKLRGQTRAISDALKAQAADYLATVAPLIRPQTLFGEYLQGAQRSSGRETQGHFQSLIELYERIGSAAPFQLVSELEVPLNLISTTPELFPLEYDKVLEQSGQTIRITSPTRWVVGFHAFDLAQFRNVIKDPNRSSAELYRFVVHYLVLFYCLSKSPGLGRLFEGLRYGLSFERLKGFGDLPFCVISSPVRSELPDDTVIRSSTQIAGNTSFEELVGRDNILEMNDEIRQRLLLTIEGL
;
A
#
# COMPACT_ATOMS: atom_id res chain seq x y z
N MET A 1 -7.73 25.17 -21.62
CA MET A 1 -8.01 26.40 -20.84
C MET A 1 -6.99 26.41 -19.72
N THR A 2 -6.15 27.45 -19.63
CA THR A 2 -5.13 27.59 -18.60
C THR A 2 -5.82 27.80 -17.25
N GLN A 3 -5.77 26.83 -16.34
CA GLN A 3 -6.16 27.07 -14.95
C GLN A 3 -5.25 28.18 -14.41
N THR A 4 -5.83 29.34 -14.10
CA THR A 4 -5.12 30.39 -13.39
C THR A 4 -4.77 29.86 -12.01
N PHE A 5 -3.48 29.76 -11.71
CA PHE A 5 -2.99 29.24 -10.43
C PHE A 5 -3.40 30.18 -9.29
N ASP A 6 -4.43 29.79 -8.54
CA ASP A 6 -4.89 30.46 -7.32
C ASP A 6 -4.29 29.77 -6.09
N VAL A 7 -3.34 30.46 -5.46
CA VAL A 7 -2.62 29.96 -4.27
C VAL A 7 -3.56 29.77 -3.08
N GLU A 8 -4.50 30.70 -2.86
CA GLU A 8 -5.40 30.63 -1.71
C GLU A 8 -6.38 29.47 -1.85
N ALA A 9 -6.93 29.28 -3.05
CA ALA A 9 -7.78 28.13 -3.36
C ALA A 9 -7.03 26.80 -3.15
N LEU A 10 -5.77 26.72 -3.61
CA LEU A 10 -4.95 25.52 -3.43
C LEU A 10 -4.63 25.26 -1.95
N ILE A 11 -4.28 26.28 -1.15
CA ILE A 11 -4.04 26.13 0.30
C ILE A 11 -5.30 25.60 0.99
N LYS A 12 -6.46 26.17 0.67
CA LYS A 12 -7.74 25.73 1.23
C LYS A 12 -8.03 24.27 0.87
N LEU A 13 -7.85 23.91 -0.39
CA LEU A 13 -8.10 22.55 -0.88
C LEU A 13 -7.15 21.52 -0.25
N ARG A 14 -5.87 21.87 -0.04
CA ARG A 14 -4.92 21.03 0.71
C ARG A 14 -5.34 20.85 2.17
N GLY A 15 -5.80 21.91 2.83
CA GLY A 15 -6.32 21.83 4.19
C GLY A 15 -7.54 20.90 4.29
N GLN A 16 -8.47 21.01 3.34
CA GLN A 16 -9.64 20.13 3.25
C GLN A 16 -9.24 18.68 2.97
N THR A 17 -8.33 18.47 2.02
CA THR A 17 -7.82 17.14 1.66
C THR A 17 -7.21 16.42 2.85
N ARG A 18 -6.40 17.11 3.67
CA ARG A 18 -5.83 16.53 4.89
C ARG A 18 -6.89 16.10 5.89
N ALA A 19 -7.87 16.96 6.16
CA ALA A 19 -8.96 16.63 7.08
C ALA A 19 -9.77 15.41 6.60
N ILE A 20 -10.00 15.31 5.28
CA ILE A 20 -10.67 14.16 4.67
C ILE A 20 -9.80 12.89 4.77
N SER A 21 -8.51 13.00 4.43
CA SER A 21 -7.52 11.92 4.53
C SER A 21 -7.45 11.35 5.95
N ASP A 22 -7.35 12.21 6.96
CA ASP A 22 -7.29 11.83 8.37
C ASP A 22 -8.54 11.06 8.80
N ALA A 23 -9.73 11.56 8.43
CA ALA A 23 -11.00 10.89 8.72
C ALA A 23 -11.11 9.52 8.04
N LEU A 24 -10.80 9.45 6.74
CA LEU A 24 -10.86 8.20 5.99
C LEU A 24 -9.82 7.18 6.46
N LYS A 25 -8.60 7.64 6.80
CA LYS A 25 -7.52 6.80 7.30
C LYS A 25 -7.84 6.26 8.68
N ALA A 26 -8.39 7.08 9.59
CA ALA A 26 -8.80 6.64 10.91
C ALA A 26 -9.82 5.49 10.82
N GLN A 27 -10.84 5.66 9.98
CA GLN A 27 -11.84 4.62 9.73
C GLN A 27 -11.23 3.34 9.12
N ALA A 28 -10.37 3.48 8.11
CA ALA A 28 -9.68 2.33 7.51
C ALA A 28 -8.76 1.59 8.51
N ALA A 29 -8.06 2.35 9.37
CA ALA A 29 -7.19 1.81 10.39
C ALA A 29 -7.98 1.06 11.47
N ASP A 30 -9.14 1.58 11.88
CA ASP A 30 -10.03 0.91 12.83
C ASP A 30 -10.55 -0.42 12.27
N TYR A 31 -10.92 -0.44 10.99
CA TYR A 31 -11.30 -1.68 10.30
C TYR A 31 -10.14 -2.67 10.23
N LEU A 32 -8.95 -2.22 9.83
CA LEU A 32 -7.76 -3.06 9.78
C LEU A 32 -7.41 -3.63 11.16
N ALA A 33 -7.45 -2.81 12.21
CA ALA A 33 -7.20 -3.24 13.59
C ALA A 33 -8.23 -4.28 14.05
N THR A 34 -9.50 -4.10 13.68
CA THR A 34 -10.58 -5.04 13.99
C THR A 34 -10.34 -6.42 13.34
N VAL A 35 -9.84 -6.45 12.10
CA VAL A 35 -9.59 -7.69 11.36
C VAL A 35 -8.16 -8.21 11.50
N ALA A 36 -7.24 -7.46 12.11
CA ALA A 36 -5.85 -7.86 12.33
C ALA A 36 -5.70 -9.26 12.97
N PRO A 37 -6.57 -9.68 13.92
CA PRO A 37 -6.54 -11.04 14.46
C PRO A 37 -6.78 -12.15 13.41
N LEU A 38 -7.28 -11.84 12.22
CA LEU A 38 -7.46 -12.79 11.12
C LEU A 38 -6.25 -12.84 10.18
N ILE A 39 -5.36 -11.85 10.26
CA ILE A 39 -4.12 -11.78 9.48
C ILE A 39 -2.98 -12.38 10.32
N ARG A 40 -2.97 -13.71 10.46
CA ARG A 40 -2.01 -14.42 11.32
C ARG A 40 -1.06 -15.27 10.49
N PRO A 41 0.22 -14.87 10.33
CA PRO A 41 1.23 -15.72 9.72
C PRO A 41 1.35 -17.10 10.40
N GLN A 42 1.13 -17.16 11.72
CA GLN A 42 1.26 -18.38 12.52
C GLN A 42 0.30 -19.50 12.08
N THR A 43 -0.89 -19.16 11.59
CA THR A 43 -1.87 -20.17 11.16
C THR A 43 -1.50 -20.80 9.82
N LEU A 44 -0.72 -20.10 8.99
CA LEU A 44 -0.30 -20.58 7.66
C LEU A 44 1.07 -21.26 7.70
N PHE A 45 2.01 -20.70 8.45
CA PHE A 45 3.41 -21.10 8.40
C PHE A 45 3.86 -21.94 9.60
N GLY A 46 3.07 -22.01 10.68
CA GLY A 46 3.30 -22.94 11.80
C GLY A 46 4.77 -22.96 12.25
N GLU A 47 5.38 -24.15 12.24
CA GLU A 47 6.76 -24.39 12.70
C GLU A 47 7.86 -23.69 11.89
N TYR A 48 7.54 -23.15 10.71
CA TYR A 48 8.47 -22.35 9.91
C TYR A 48 8.60 -20.91 10.43
N LEU A 49 7.84 -20.50 11.45
CA LEU A 49 8.03 -19.21 12.14
C LEU A 49 8.75 -19.40 13.48
N GLN A 50 9.61 -18.46 13.81
CA GLN A 50 10.33 -18.47 15.08
C GLN A 50 9.35 -18.38 16.25
N GLY A 51 9.46 -19.32 17.20
CA GLY A 51 8.63 -19.34 18.41
C GLY A 51 7.20 -19.88 18.22
N ALA A 52 6.82 -20.32 17.03
CA ALA A 52 5.53 -20.95 16.80
C ALA A 52 5.49 -22.40 17.29
N GLN A 53 4.31 -22.87 17.69
CA GLN A 53 4.13 -24.27 18.08
C GLN A 53 4.29 -25.19 16.87
N ARG A 54 4.95 -26.33 17.10
CA ARG A 54 5.12 -27.36 16.07
C ARG A 54 3.76 -27.86 15.62
N SER A 55 3.43 -27.56 14.37
CA SER A 55 2.24 -28.06 13.68
C SER A 55 2.72 -28.62 12.34
N SER A 56 3.02 -29.91 12.34
CA SER A 56 3.52 -30.65 11.18
C SER A 56 2.37 -31.07 10.27
N GLY A 57 1.67 -30.08 9.72
CA GLY A 57 0.60 -30.27 8.74
C GLY A 57 1.12 -30.19 7.30
N ARG A 58 0.64 -31.08 6.43
CA ARG A 58 0.96 -31.04 4.98
C ARG A 58 0.59 -29.71 4.34
N GLU A 59 -0.46 -29.06 4.81
CA GLU A 59 -0.88 -27.73 4.35
C GLU A 59 0.13 -26.64 4.72
N THR A 60 0.65 -26.64 5.95
CA THR A 60 1.70 -25.72 6.42
C THR A 60 2.95 -25.80 5.54
N GLN A 61 3.38 -27.02 5.19
CA GLN A 61 4.51 -27.24 4.29
C GLN A 61 4.22 -26.68 2.88
N GLY A 62 3.02 -26.91 2.35
CA GLY A 62 2.63 -26.36 1.04
C GLY A 62 2.58 -24.84 1.02
N HIS A 63 2.11 -24.22 2.10
CA HIS A 63 2.12 -22.76 2.25
C HIS A 63 3.52 -22.20 2.28
N PHE A 64 4.40 -22.82 3.05
CA PHE A 64 5.79 -22.41 3.16
C PHE A 64 6.56 -22.57 1.84
N GLN A 65 6.36 -23.69 1.13
CA GLN A 65 6.95 -23.90 -0.19
C GLN A 65 6.51 -22.82 -1.19
N SER A 66 5.22 -22.44 -1.17
CA SER A 66 4.72 -21.35 -2.01
C SER A 66 5.39 -20.00 -1.68
N LEU A 67 5.69 -19.75 -0.40
CA LEU A 67 6.37 -18.54 0.03
C LEU A 67 7.84 -18.53 -0.43
N ILE A 68 8.54 -19.67 -0.37
CA ILE A 68 9.89 -19.83 -0.91
C ILE A 68 9.91 -19.48 -2.40
N GLU A 69 9.01 -20.06 -3.20
CA GLU A 69 8.92 -19.77 -4.64
C GLU A 69 8.67 -18.29 -4.94
N LEU A 70 7.79 -17.64 -4.14
CA LEU A 70 7.56 -16.19 -4.25
C LEU A 70 8.82 -15.39 -3.93
N TYR A 71 9.51 -15.75 -2.85
CA TYR A 71 10.72 -15.07 -2.40
C TYR A 71 11.88 -15.27 -3.41
N GLU A 72 12.13 -16.48 -3.90
CA GLU A 72 13.16 -16.73 -4.89
C GLU A 72 12.94 -15.91 -6.17
N ARG A 73 11.69 -15.89 -6.66
CA ARG A 73 11.33 -15.14 -7.87
C ARG A 73 11.48 -13.62 -7.69
N ILE A 74 11.03 -13.08 -6.56
CA ILE A 74 10.97 -11.62 -6.35
C ILE A 74 12.28 -11.10 -5.74
N GLY A 75 12.79 -11.76 -4.71
CA GLY A 75 13.98 -11.36 -3.96
C GLY A 75 15.24 -11.36 -4.81
N SER A 76 15.43 -12.34 -5.70
CA SER A 76 16.61 -12.39 -6.58
C SER A 76 16.56 -11.35 -7.72
N ALA A 77 15.37 -10.85 -8.06
CA ALA A 77 15.18 -9.87 -9.12
C ALA A 77 15.53 -8.45 -8.67
N ALA A 78 15.77 -7.55 -9.64
CA ALA A 78 15.88 -6.13 -9.37
C ALA A 78 14.53 -5.59 -8.82
N PRO A 79 14.54 -4.68 -7.83
CA PRO A 79 15.68 -3.94 -7.30
C PRO A 79 16.36 -4.60 -6.08
N PHE A 80 15.93 -5.80 -5.67
CA PHE A 80 16.32 -6.40 -4.40
C PHE A 80 17.65 -7.17 -4.48
N GLN A 81 17.80 -8.03 -5.49
CA GLN A 81 19.03 -8.81 -5.74
C GLN A 81 19.54 -9.54 -4.49
N LEU A 82 18.60 -10.07 -3.70
CA LEU A 82 18.89 -10.89 -2.53
C LEU A 82 19.39 -12.26 -3.00
N VAL A 83 20.57 -12.64 -2.53
CA VAL A 83 21.23 -13.91 -2.88
C VAL A 83 21.01 -15.00 -1.83
N SER A 84 20.51 -14.64 -0.65
CA SER A 84 20.26 -15.57 0.44
C SER A 84 18.95 -16.31 0.24
N GLU A 85 18.95 -17.61 0.53
CA GLU A 85 17.73 -18.39 0.68
C GLU A 85 16.87 -17.86 1.84
N LEU A 86 15.60 -18.23 1.85
CA LEU A 86 14.68 -17.86 2.92
C LEU A 86 15.11 -18.55 4.23
N GLU A 87 15.36 -17.75 5.27
CA GLU A 87 15.76 -18.25 6.58
C GLU A 87 14.68 -19.15 7.20
N VAL A 88 15.10 -20.27 7.80
CA VAL A 88 14.21 -21.21 8.50
C VAL A 88 14.72 -21.45 9.93
N PRO A 89 13.93 -21.13 10.97
CA PRO A 89 12.61 -20.51 10.92
C PRO A 89 12.67 -19.02 10.56
N LEU A 90 11.61 -18.50 9.94
CA LEU A 90 11.41 -17.08 9.66
C LEU A 90 11.31 -16.29 10.97
N ASN A 91 12.14 -15.26 11.10
CA ASN A 91 12.03 -14.29 12.17
C ASN A 91 11.15 -13.12 11.74
N LEU A 92 9.86 -13.18 12.09
CA LEU A 92 8.92 -12.09 11.89
C LEU A 92 8.80 -11.24 13.15
N ILE A 93 9.01 -9.93 13.01
CA ILE A 93 8.87 -8.96 14.08
C ILE A 93 7.72 -8.01 13.77
N SER A 94 7.13 -7.45 14.82
CA SER A 94 6.13 -6.36 14.70
C SER A 94 4.96 -6.68 13.77
N THR A 95 4.47 -7.92 13.76
CA THR A 95 3.43 -8.42 12.83
C THR A 95 2.01 -7.83 13.00
N THR A 96 1.88 -6.70 13.68
CA THR A 96 0.63 -5.92 13.74
C THR A 96 0.47 -5.16 12.42
N PRO A 97 -0.59 -5.39 11.62
CA PRO A 97 -0.83 -4.66 10.39
C PRO A 97 -1.15 -3.18 10.66
N GLU A 98 -0.59 -2.29 9.85
CA GLU A 98 -0.77 -0.84 9.90
C GLU A 98 -0.88 -0.23 8.49
N LEU A 99 -1.40 0.99 8.42
CA LEU A 99 -1.59 1.74 7.18
C LEU A 99 -0.50 2.79 6.95
N PHE A 100 0.28 2.59 5.89
CA PHE A 100 1.27 3.55 5.41
C PHE A 100 0.74 4.31 4.19
N PRO A 101 1.02 5.61 4.05
CA PRO A 101 0.61 6.36 2.86
C PRO A 101 1.13 5.70 1.59
N LEU A 102 0.27 5.58 0.57
CA LEU A 102 0.73 5.17 -0.75
C LEU A 102 1.47 6.34 -1.39
N GLU A 103 2.72 6.11 -1.77
CA GLU A 103 3.57 7.10 -2.43
C GLU A 103 4.09 6.59 -3.77
N TYR A 104 4.20 7.49 -4.75
CA TYR A 104 4.81 7.19 -6.05
C TYR A 104 5.54 8.39 -6.63
N ASP A 105 6.52 8.12 -7.50
CA ASP A 105 7.33 9.14 -8.15
C ASP A 105 6.67 9.51 -9.50
N LYS A 106 6.32 10.80 -9.71
CA LYS A 106 5.83 11.37 -10.98
C LYS A 106 6.88 12.30 -11.57
N VAL A 107 7.19 12.11 -12.85
CA VAL A 107 8.07 13.02 -13.60
C VAL A 107 7.19 14.10 -14.23
N LEU A 108 7.49 15.37 -13.96
CA LEU A 108 6.78 16.49 -14.57
C LEU A 108 7.24 16.67 -16.01
N GLU A 109 6.30 16.72 -16.95
CA GLU A 109 6.61 16.70 -18.40
C GLU A 109 7.47 17.90 -18.83
N GLN A 110 7.22 19.07 -18.24
CA GLN A 110 7.84 20.33 -18.66
C GLN A 110 9.25 20.54 -18.10
N SER A 111 9.56 19.99 -16.94
CA SER A 111 10.85 20.22 -16.25
C SER A 111 11.72 18.97 -16.16
N GLY A 112 11.16 17.77 -16.42
CA GLY A 112 11.82 16.49 -16.13
C GLY A 112 12.04 16.23 -14.64
N GLN A 113 11.57 17.12 -13.77
CA GLN A 113 11.74 17.00 -12.32
C GLN A 113 10.87 15.86 -11.80
N THR A 114 11.44 15.00 -10.97
CA THR A 114 10.69 13.96 -10.26
C THR A 114 10.11 14.55 -8.97
N ILE A 115 8.79 14.47 -8.82
CA ILE A 115 8.04 14.84 -7.63
C ILE A 115 7.45 13.57 -7.00
N ARG A 116 7.58 13.46 -5.68
CA ARG A 116 6.91 12.41 -4.92
C ARG A 116 5.46 12.79 -4.68
N ILE A 117 4.55 11.94 -5.12
CA ILE A 117 3.12 12.07 -4.91
C ILE A 117 2.71 11.17 -3.75
N THR A 118 1.92 11.71 -2.83
CA THR A 118 1.26 10.95 -1.76
C THR A 118 -0.25 10.92 -2.02
N SER A 119 -0.83 9.73 -2.00
CA SER A 119 -2.29 9.56 -2.11
C SER A 119 -2.95 9.74 -0.74
N PRO A 120 -3.95 10.65 -0.61
CA PRO A 120 -4.71 10.85 0.62
C PRO A 120 -5.83 9.81 0.81
N THR A 121 -6.14 9.01 -0.21
CA THR A 121 -7.28 8.08 -0.21
C THR A 121 -6.87 6.61 -0.29
N ARG A 122 -5.56 6.33 -0.31
CA ARG A 122 -5.01 4.98 -0.53
C ARG A 122 -3.81 4.75 0.35
N TRP A 123 -3.76 3.57 0.96
CA TRP A 123 -2.73 3.20 1.93
C TRP A 123 -2.21 1.82 1.65
N VAL A 124 -0.90 1.64 1.74
CA VAL A 124 -0.25 0.34 1.75
C VAL A 124 -0.41 -0.27 3.13
N VAL A 125 -0.89 -1.51 3.19
CA VAL A 125 -0.86 -2.32 4.41
C VAL A 125 0.56 -2.85 4.57
N GLY A 126 1.16 -2.58 5.71
CA GLY A 126 2.44 -3.15 6.12
C GLY A 126 2.37 -3.64 7.56
N PHE A 127 3.42 -4.28 8.04
CA PHE A 127 3.56 -4.54 9.47
C PHE A 127 4.14 -3.32 10.19
N HIS A 128 3.83 -3.17 11.47
CA HIS A 128 4.38 -2.10 12.30
C HIS A 128 5.92 -2.06 12.18
N ALA A 129 6.50 -0.87 12.11
CA ALA A 129 7.93 -0.64 11.86
C ALA A 129 8.46 -1.06 10.46
N PHE A 130 7.59 -1.43 9.51
CA PHE A 130 7.95 -1.69 8.11
C PHE A 130 7.36 -0.64 7.17
N ASP A 131 7.64 0.63 7.45
CA ASP A 131 7.06 1.71 6.67
C ASP A 131 7.57 1.76 5.23
N LEU A 132 6.68 2.14 4.30
CA LEU A 132 6.97 2.15 2.87
C LEU A 132 8.07 3.15 2.49
N ALA A 133 8.18 4.27 3.20
CA ALA A 133 9.13 5.33 2.90
C ALA A 133 10.57 4.91 3.28
N GLN A 134 10.76 4.30 4.45
CA GLN A 134 12.00 3.68 4.87
C GLN A 134 12.38 2.55 3.92
N PHE A 135 11.43 1.68 3.53
CA PHE A 135 11.72 0.62 2.57
C PHE A 135 12.26 1.18 1.26
N ARG A 136 11.64 2.26 0.74
CA ARG A 136 12.14 2.96 -0.46
C ARG A 136 13.55 3.51 -0.26
N ASN A 137 13.85 4.05 0.92
CA ASN A 137 15.19 4.57 1.23
C ASN A 137 16.22 3.44 1.28
N VAL A 138 15.90 2.30 1.91
CA VAL A 138 16.76 1.11 1.95
C VAL A 138 17.04 0.59 0.54
N ILE A 139 16.05 0.59 -0.36
CA ILE A 139 16.28 0.16 -1.75
C ILE A 139 17.23 1.10 -2.48
N LYS A 140 17.07 2.41 -2.29
CA LYS A 140 17.84 3.46 -2.99
C LYS A 140 19.25 3.66 -2.42
N ASP A 141 19.52 3.21 -1.20
CA ASP A 141 20.84 3.33 -0.57
C ASP A 141 21.87 2.39 -1.24
N PRO A 142 22.96 2.92 -1.84
CA PRO A 142 24.03 2.10 -2.41
C PRO A 142 24.75 1.21 -1.39
N ASN A 143 24.75 1.62 -0.11
CA ASN A 143 25.38 0.90 1.00
C ASN A 143 24.36 0.14 1.87
N ARG A 144 23.16 -0.13 1.31
CA ARG A 144 22.06 -0.78 2.02
C ARG A 144 22.47 -2.07 2.70
N SER A 145 21.94 -2.27 3.91
CA SER A 145 22.07 -3.54 4.62
C SER A 145 21.24 -4.62 3.93
N SER A 146 21.91 -5.70 3.48
CA SER A 146 21.22 -6.84 2.87
C SER A 146 20.26 -7.51 3.86
N ALA A 147 20.60 -7.55 5.15
CA ALA A 147 19.73 -8.07 6.20
C ALA A 147 18.49 -7.18 6.40
N GLU A 148 18.64 -5.86 6.37
CA GLU A 148 17.50 -4.95 6.47
C GLU A 148 16.56 -5.08 5.26
N LEU A 149 17.13 -5.09 4.06
CA LEU A 149 16.40 -5.29 2.81
C LEU A 149 15.64 -6.61 2.80
N TYR A 150 16.31 -7.70 3.19
CA TYR A 150 15.72 -9.02 3.34
C TYR A 150 14.50 -8.98 4.27
N ARG A 151 14.63 -8.37 5.46
CA ARG A 151 13.51 -8.25 6.41
C ARG A 151 12.32 -7.54 5.76
N PHE A 152 12.53 -6.40 5.10
CA PHE A 152 11.43 -5.70 4.42
C PHE A 152 10.72 -6.58 3.40
N VAL A 153 11.47 -7.22 2.50
CA VAL A 153 10.91 -8.09 1.44
C VAL A 153 10.10 -9.23 2.06
N VAL A 154 10.66 -9.93 3.05
CA VAL A 154 9.98 -11.06 3.70
C VAL A 154 8.70 -10.63 4.42
N HIS A 155 8.71 -9.51 5.15
CA HIS A 155 7.54 -9.04 5.90
C HIS A 155 6.39 -8.66 4.96
N TYR A 156 6.69 -7.96 3.85
CA TYR A 156 5.68 -7.64 2.83
C TYR A 156 5.17 -8.89 2.09
N LEU A 157 6.04 -9.85 1.75
CA LEU A 157 5.62 -11.10 1.11
C LEU A 157 4.74 -11.95 2.01
N VAL A 158 5.07 -12.06 3.30
CA VAL A 158 4.26 -12.78 4.29
C VAL A 158 2.90 -12.13 4.45
N LEU A 159 2.84 -10.80 4.59
CA LEU A 159 1.58 -10.07 4.69
C LEU A 159 0.70 -10.25 3.45
N PHE A 160 1.30 -10.11 2.26
CA PHE A 160 0.65 -10.39 0.99
C PHE A 160 0.10 -11.83 0.95
N TYR A 161 0.89 -12.81 1.36
CA TYR A 161 0.47 -14.20 1.37
C TYR A 161 -0.73 -14.42 2.30
N CYS A 162 -0.69 -13.87 3.52
CA CYS A 162 -1.78 -13.99 4.48
C CYS A 162 -3.10 -13.41 3.94
N LEU A 163 -3.04 -12.23 3.33
CA LEU A 163 -4.21 -11.56 2.78
C LEU A 163 -4.72 -12.24 1.50
N SER A 164 -3.83 -12.72 0.62
CA SER A 164 -4.23 -13.43 -0.61
C SER A 164 -4.85 -14.80 -0.34
N LYS A 165 -4.51 -15.46 0.77
CA LYS A 165 -5.15 -16.72 1.23
C LYS A 165 -6.45 -16.51 1.99
N SER A 166 -6.86 -15.27 2.21
CA SER A 166 -8.05 -14.93 3.00
C SER A 166 -9.07 -14.15 2.15
N PRO A 167 -9.72 -14.78 1.15
CA PRO A 167 -10.65 -14.08 0.25
C PRO A 167 -11.85 -13.46 0.97
N GLY A 168 -12.20 -13.97 2.15
CA GLY A 168 -13.22 -13.37 3.02
C GLY A 168 -12.86 -11.96 3.49
N LEU A 169 -11.58 -11.66 3.72
CA LEU A 169 -11.12 -10.33 4.12
C LEU A 169 -11.32 -9.31 3.00
N GLY A 170 -10.98 -9.68 1.76
CA GLY A 170 -11.21 -8.81 0.60
C GLY A 170 -12.67 -8.42 0.47
N ARG A 171 -13.59 -9.39 0.54
CA ARG A 171 -15.05 -9.13 0.49
C ARG A 171 -15.56 -8.30 1.68
N LEU A 172 -15.00 -8.49 2.87
CA LEU A 172 -15.38 -7.71 4.05
C LEU A 172 -14.99 -6.24 3.86
N PHE A 173 -13.75 -5.99 3.43
CA PHE A 173 -13.25 -4.65 3.12
C PHE A 173 -14.05 -3.97 2.00
N GLU A 174 -14.39 -4.72 0.95
CA GLU A 174 -15.31 -4.27 -0.12
C GLU A 174 -16.69 -3.88 0.44
N GLY A 175 -17.28 -4.71 1.31
CA GLY A 175 -18.55 -4.40 1.98
C GLY A 175 -18.50 -3.17 2.90
N LEU A 176 -17.33 -2.89 3.46
CA LEU A 176 -17.06 -1.66 4.23
C LEU A 176 -16.76 -0.44 3.33
N ARG A 177 -16.80 -0.61 2.00
CA ARG A 177 -16.47 0.39 0.97
C ARG A 177 -14.98 0.78 0.92
N TYR A 178 -14.11 -0.02 1.53
CA TYR A 178 -12.66 0.16 1.51
C TYR A 178 -12.01 -0.98 0.74
N GLY A 179 -11.91 -0.87 -0.57
CA GLY A 179 -11.42 -1.96 -1.42
C GLY A 179 -9.98 -2.39 -1.06
N LEU A 180 -9.77 -3.70 -0.92
CA LEU A 180 -8.44 -4.31 -0.77
C LEU A 180 -7.96 -4.80 -2.13
N SER A 181 -6.90 -4.20 -2.66
CA SER A 181 -6.24 -4.58 -3.92
C SER A 181 -4.81 -5.08 -3.69
N PHE A 182 -4.27 -5.76 -4.70
CA PHE A 182 -2.87 -6.15 -4.75
C PHE A 182 -2.19 -5.45 -5.92
N GLU A 183 -1.15 -4.64 -5.63
CA GLU A 183 -0.56 -3.74 -6.60
C GLU A 183 0.96 -3.84 -6.63
N ARG A 184 1.55 -3.62 -7.81
CA ARG A 184 3.00 -3.47 -7.97
C ARG A 184 3.34 -2.00 -7.99
N LEU A 185 4.11 -1.55 -7.00
CA LEU A 185 4.49 -0.16 -6.88
C LEU A 185 5.79 0.11 -7.64
N LYS A 186 5.82 1.22 -8.38
CA LYS A 186 7.02 1.62 -9.13
C LYS A 186 8.21 1.80 -8.18
N GLY A 187 9.32 1.17 -8.54
CA GLY A 187 10.56 1.18 -7.77
C GLY A 187 10.71 0.03 -6.77
N PHE A 188 9.76 -0.90 -6.70
CA PHE A 188 9.81 -2.10 -5.84
C PHE A 188 9.79 -3.42 -6.64
N GLY A 189 10.09 -3.37 -7.94
CA GLY A 189 10.08 -4.54 -8.81
C GLY A 189 8.70 -5.20 -8.88
N ASP A 190 8.68 -6.53 -8.80
CA ASP A 190 7.46 -7.34 -8.85
C ASP A 190 6.86 -7.64 -7.47
N LEU A 191 7.34 -6.98 -6.40
CA LEU A 191 6.80 -7.17 -5.06
C LEU A 191 5.32 -6.73 -5.01
N PRO A 192 4.39 -7.63 -4.64
CA PRO A 192 2.99 -7.29 -4.50
C PRO A 192 2.73 -6.61 -3.15
N PHE A 193 2.14 -5.42 -3.19
CA PHE A 193 1.68 -4.69 -2.01
C PHE A 193 0.18 -4.86 -1.85
N CYS A 194 -0.26 -5.02 -0.60
CA CYS A 194 -1.67 -4.92 -0.25
C CYS A 194 -2.02 -3.44 -0.09
N VAL A 195 -3.02 -2.97 -0.84
CA VAL A 195 -3.45 -1.57 -0.81
C VAL A 195 -4.92 -1.52 -0.38
N ILE A 196 -5.21 -0.71 0.63
CA ILE A 196 -6.57 -0.34 1.00
C ILE A 196 -6.89 1.02 0.37
N SER A 197 -7.96 1.06 -0.42
CA SER A 197 -8.43 2.27 -1.08
C SER A 197 -9.77 2.70 -0.50
N SER A 198 -9.92 3.99 -0.25
CA SER A 198 -11.18 4.59 0.20
C SER A 198 -12.22 4.66 -0.93
N PRO A 199 -13.51 4.87 -0.62
CA PRO A 199 -14.55 5.08 -1.63
C PRO A 199 -14.47 6.44 -2.33
N VAL A 200 -13.70 7.38 -1.79
CA VAL A 200 -13.44 8.70 -2.35
C VAL A 200 -12.20 8.63 -3.23
N ARG A 201 -12.25 9.25 -4.41
CA ARG A 201 -11.08 9.40 -5.29
C ARG A 201 -10.31 10.67 -4.98
N SER A 202 -9.05 10.70 -5.35
CA SER A 202 -8.21 11.89 -5.36
C SER A 202 -7.60 12.07 -6.74
N GLU A 203 -7.23 13.31 -7.04
CA GLU A 203 -6.69 13.68 -8.35
C GLU A 203 -5.52 14.65 -8.23
N LEU A 204 -4.69 14.67 -9.27
CA LEU A 204 -3.64 15.65 -9.38
C LEU A 204 -4.13 16.83 -10.23
N PRO A 205 -3.81 18.07 -9.84
CA PRO A 205 -3.96 19.21 -10.74
C PRO A 205 -2.90 19.15 -11.84
N ASP A 206 -2.97 20.09 -12.78
CA ASP A 206 -1.99 20.21 -13.86
C ASP A 206 -0.53 20.29 -13.35
N ASP A 207 0.41 19.75 -14.11
CA ASP A 207 1.85 19.73 -13.78
C ASP A 207 2.40 21.14 -13.47
N THR A 208 1.83 22.19 -14.07
CA THR A 208 2.19 23.59 -13.82
C THR A 208 1.86 24.02 -12.38
N VAL A 209 0.70 23.61 -11.86
CA VAL A 209 0.25 23.86 -10.49
C VAL A 209 1.15 23.14 -9.50
N ILE A 210 1.44 21.85 -9.78
CA ILE A 210 2.35 21.04 -8.95
C ILE A 210 3.72 21.70 -8.90
N ARG A 211 4.29 22.07 -10.06
CA ARG A 211 5.60 22.72 -10.15
C ARG A 211 5.65 24.03 -9.37
N SER A 212 4.67 24.91 -9.56
CA SER A 212 4.62 26.19 -8.83
C SER A 212 4.51 25.95 -7.33
N SER A 213 3.66 25.03 -6.89
CA SER A 213 3.49 24.72 -5.47
C SER A 213 4.77 24.15 -4.84
N THR A 214 5.46 23.23 -5.52
CA THR A 214 6.68 22.60 -4.98
C THR A 214 7.86 23.57 -4.98
N GLN A 215 7.96 24.45 -5.98
CA GLN A 215 8.94 25.55 -6.01
C GLN A 215 8.73 26.54 -4.86
N ILE A 216 7.48 26.94 -4.59
CA ILE A 216 7.15 27.83 -3.46
C ILE A 216 7.46 27.15 -2.12
N ALA A 217 7.15 25.86 -1.98
CA ALA A 217 7.38 25.10 -0.75
C ALA A 217 8.85 24.71 -0.53
N GLY A 218 9.70 24.81 -1.55
CA GLY A 218 11.12 24.42 -1.48
C GLY A 218 11.33 22.91 -1.30
N ASN A 219 10.38 22.07 -1.73
CA ASN A 219 10.47 20.62 -1.62
C ASN A 219 10.08 19.92 -2.94
N THR A 220 10.20 18.59 -2.98
CA THR A 220 9.85 17.77 -4.16
C THR A 220 8.72 16.80 -3.86
N SER A 221 7.77 17.21 -3.02
CA SER A 221 6.61 16.40 -2.66
C SER A 221 5.29 17.14 -2.89
N PHE A 222 4.29 16.39 -3.31
CA PHE A 222 2.94 16.87 -3.53
C PHE A 222 1.94 15.83 -3.04
N GLU A 223 0.79 16.27 -2.56
CA GLU A 223 -0.30 15.42 -2.11
C GLU A 223 -1.40 15.54 -3.17
N GLU A 224 -1.96 14.42 -3.63
CA GLU A 224 -3.16 14.49 -4.48
C GLU A 224 -4.28 15.23 -3.73
N LEU A 225 -5.24 15.77 -4.45
CA LEU A 225 -6.28 16.62 -3.89
C LEU A 225 -7.62 15.91 -3.93
N VAL A 226 -8.44 16.15 -2.91
CA VAL A 226 -9.82 15.68 -2.85
C VAL A 226 -10.74 16.89 -2.93
N GLY A 227 -11.39 17.03 -4.08
CA GLY A 227 -12.42 18.02 -4.34
C GLY A 227 -13.81 17.57 -3.91
N ARG A 228 -14.76 18.51 -3.97
CA ARG A 228 -16.18 18.24 -3.67
C ARG A 228 -16.77 17.17 -4.58
N ASP A 229 -16.44 17.23 -5.87
CA ASP A 229 -17.02 16.31 -6.87
C ASP A 229 -16.56 14.88 -6.62
N ASN A 230 -15.33 14.66 -6.14
CA ASN A 230 -14.86 13.34 -5.76
C ASN A 230 -15.66 12.71 -4.61
N ILE A 231 -16.26 13.53 -3.74
CA ILE A 231 -17.14 13.07 -2.65
C ILE A 231 -18.56 12.79 -3.18
N LEU A 232 -19.08 13.66 -4.04
CA LEU A 232 -20.41 13.48 -4.63
C LEU A 232 -20.47 12.26 -5.56
N GLU A 233 -19.36 11.95 -6.22
CA GLU A 233 -19.17 10.82 -7.12
C GLU A 233 -18.55 9.59 -6.44
N MET A 234 -18.59 9.53 -5.10
CA MET A 234 -18.08 8.39 -4.33
C MET A 234 -18.57 7.07 -4.90
N ASN A 235 -17.62 6.12 -4.99
CA ASN A 235 -17.96 4.79 -5.49
C ASN A 235 -18.87 4.06 -4.49
N ASP A 236 -20.00 3.56 -4.99
CA ASP A 236 -20.90 2.70 -4.23
C ASP A 236 -21.15 1.42 -5.04
N GLU A 237 -20.31 0.42 -4.79
CA GLU A 237 -20.34 -0.85 -5.52
C GLU A 237 -21.64 -1.63 -5.27
N ILE A 238 -22.30 -1.42 -4.13
CA ILE A 238 -23.61 -2.01 -3.87
C ILE A 238 -24.64 -1.36 -4.78
N ARG A 239 -24.68 -0.03 -4.81
CA ARG A 239 -25.56 0.72 -5.73
C ARG A 239 -25.31 0.30 -7.18
N GLN A 240 -24.05 0.22 -7.61
CA GLN A 240 -23.71 -0.19 -8.97
C GLN A 240 -24.18 -1.61 -9.30
N ARG A 241 -23.94 -2.59 -8.41
CA ARG A 241 -24.43 -3.97 -8.59
C ARG A 241 -25.96 -4.03 -8.68
N LEU A 242 -26.66 -3.27 -7.85
CA LEU A 242 -28.12 -3.21 -7.88
C LEU A 242 -28.65 -2.58 -9.18
N LEU A 243 -28.01 -1.52 -9.66
CA LEU A 243 -28.33 -0.90 -10.95
C LEU A 243 -28.12 -1.87 -12.12
N LEU A 244 -26.98 -2.57 -12.17
CA LEU A 244 -26.72 -3.60 -13.19
C LEU A 244 -27.81 -4.69 -13.17
N THR A 245 -28.21 -5.14 -11.98
CA THR A 245 -29.24 -6.18 -11.81
C THR A 245 -30.59 -5.79 -12.39
N ILE A 246 -31.00 -4.52 -12.29
CA ILE A 246 -32.26 -4.02 -12.86
C ILE A 246 -32.14 -3.62 -14.33
N GLU A 247 -30.94 -3.23 -14.78
CA GLU A 247 -30.65 -2.84 -16.16
C GLU A 247 -30.41 -4.05 -17.09
N GLY A 248 -30.28 -5.25 -16.52
CA GLY A 248 -30.16 -6.50 -17.29
C GLY A 248 -28.79 -6.71 -17.95
N LEU A 249 -27.75 -6.06 -17.41
CA LEU A 249 -26.34 -6.30 -17.72
C LEU A 249 -25.72 -7.21 -16.66
#